data_AF-A0A815XQC1-F1
#
_entry.id   AF-A0A815XQC1-F1
#
_cell.length_a   1.000
_cell.length_b   1.000
_cell.length_c   1.000
_cell.angle_alpha   90.00
_cell.angle_beta   90.00
_cell.angle_gamma   90.00
#
_symmetry.space_group_name_H-M   'P 1'
#
loop_
_entity.id
_entity.type
_entity.pdbx_description
1 polymer ?
#
loop_
_entity_poly.entity_id
_entity_poly.type
_entity_poly.pdbx_seq_one_letter_code
_entity_poly.pdbx_strand_id
1 'polypeptide(L)'
;VKIEYEELSPLILSIDEAIEHESYLGPPGKQEKLLQIGDINEGFKKSDHILEGTFYIGAQEHFYMEPNAFLVQPVSEGHYTQLHVYSTTQAMTQLQTAIAEVLGLNANEVTCHVTRVGGGFGGKESRNMIPCIAIALAAYELQ
;
A
#
# COMPACT_ATOMS: atom_id res chain seq x y z
N VAL A 1 7.16 -24.65 6.80
CA VAL A 1 6.39 -24.05 7.91
C VAL A 1 4.98 -24.63 7.87
N LYS A 2 4.46 -25.18 8.97
CA LYS A 2 3.06 -25.66 9.07
C LYS A 2 2.26 -24.64 9.87
N ILE A 3 1.10 -24.24 9.37
CA ILE A 3 0.22 -23.25 9.99
C ILE A 3 -1.19 -23.85 10.07
N GLU A 4 -1.90 -23.62 11.16
CA GLU A 4 -3.30 -24.02 11.37
C GLU A 4 -4.15 -22.76 11.48
N TYR A 5 -5.35 -22.77 10.88
CA TYR A 5 -6.23 -21.61 10.76
C TYR A 5 -7.63 -21.94 11.26
N GLU A 6 -8.32 -20.93 11.78
CA GLU A 6 -9.76 -20.94 12.03
C GLU A 6 -10.43 -20.04 10.98
N GLU A 7 -11.50 -20.54 10.35
CA GLU A 7 -12.24 -19.78 9.36
C GLU A 7 -13.19 -18.79 10.05
N LEU A 8 -13.07 -17.52 9.69
CA LEU A 8 -13.95 -16.46 10.19
C LEU A 8 -15.07 -16.17 9.18
N SER A 9 -16.26 -15.88 9.69
CA SER A 9 -17.45 -15.55 8.91
C SER A 9 -18.10 -14.25 9.43
N PRO A 10 -18.59 -13.35 8.55
CA PRO A 10 -18.65 -13.48 7.09
C PRO A 10 -17.33 -13.10 6.38
N LEU A 11 -17.09 -13.71 5.22
CA LEU A 11 -16.04 -13.27 4.28
C LEU A 11 -16.62 -12.18 3.37
N ILE A 12 -16.04 -10.99 3.41
CA ILE A 12 -16.44 -9.86 2.57
C ILE A 12 -15.37 -9.69 1.49
N LEU A 13 -15.69 -10.03 0.24
CA LEU A 13 -14.71 -10.08 -0.85
C LEU A 13 -15.07 -9.14 -2.02
N SER A 14 -16.35 -8.91 -2.24
CA SER A 14 -16.87 -8.03 -3.30
C SER A 14 -17.26 -6.64 -2.78
N ILE A 15 -17.41 -5.69 -3.71
CA ILE A 15 -17.89 -4.34 -3.40
C ILE A 15 -19.35 -4.40 -2.90
N ASP A 16 -20.18 -5.25 -3.50
CA ASP A 16 -21.59 -5.38 -3.13
C ASP A 16 -21.75 -5.94 -1.71
N GLU A 17 -20.97 -6.97 -1.35
CA GLU A 17 -20.93 -7.50 0.03
C GLU A 17 -20.43 -6.44 1.03
N ALA A 18 -19.44 -5.63 0.66
CA ALA A 18 -18.96 -4.56 1.53
C ALA A 18 -20.03 -3.50 1.78
N ILE A 19 -20.85 -3.17 0.78
CA ILE A 19 -22.00 -2.26 0.91
C ILE A 19 -23.07 -2.88 1.82
N GLU A 20 -23.44 -4.14 1.59
CA GLU A 20 -24.44 -4.86 2.39
C GLU A 20 -24.05 -4.95 3.88
N HIS A 21 -22.75 -5.12 4.16
CA HIS A 21 -22.22 -5.22 5.52
C HIS A 21 -21.72 -3.89 6.11
N GLU A 22 -21.95 -2.76 5.44
CA GLU A 22 -21.45 -1.43 5.84
C GLU A 22 -19.94 -1.38 6.14
N SER A 23 -19.16 -2.20 5.44
CA SER A 23 -17.72 -2.42 5.67
C SER A 23 -16.88 -1.47 4.82
N TYR A 24 -16.71 -0.24 5.31
CA TYR A 24 -16.00 0.82 4.59
C TYR A 24 -14.67 1.19 5.25
N LEU A 25 -13.75 1.75 4.45
CA LEU A 25 -12.51 2.33 4.98
C LEU A 25 -12.77 3.74 5.55
N GLY A 26 -12.42 3.94 6.82
CA GLY A 26 -12.57 5.21 7.53
C GLY A 26 -13.73 5.23 8.53
N PRO A 27 -13.85 6.28 9.35
CA PRO A 27 -14.87 6.34 10.39
C PRO A 27 -16.29 6.45 9.77
N PRO A 28 -17.31 5.85 10.42
CA PRO A 28 -18.71 5.94 10.00
C PRO A 28 -19.15 7.39 9.75
N GLY A 29 -19.80 7.65 8.61
CA GLY A 29 -20.33 8.97 8.25
C GLY A 29 -19.30 9.95 7.66
N LYS A 30 -18.05 9.52 7.42
CA LYS A 30 -17.04 10.31 6.68
C LYS A 30 -16.59 9.65 5.37
N GLN A 31 -17.32 8.65 4.91
CA GLN A 31 -16.95 7.89 3.72
C GLN A 31 -17.31 8.62 2.41
N GLU A 32 -18.32 9.48 2.44
CA GLU A 32 -18.80 10.19 1.26
C GLU A 32 -17.95 11.44 0.96
N LYS A 33 -17.18 11.38 -0.11
CA LYS A 33 -16.58 12.57 -0.74
C LYS A 33 -17.52 13.08 -1.82
N LEU A 34 -18.52 13.87 -1.42
CA LEU A 34 -19.47 14.45 -2.36
C LEU A 34 -18.94 15.78 -2.93
N LEU A 35 -18.84 15.87 -4.25
CA LEU A 35 -18.70 17.13 -4.98
C LEU A 35 -19.97 17.37 -5.78
N GLN A 36 -20.76 18.36 -5.39
CA GLN A 36 -21.97 18.76 -6.09
C GLN A 36 -21.83 20.19 -6.61
N ILE A 37 -22.19 20.41 -7.88
CA ILE A 37 -22.20 21.71 -8.51
C ILE A 37 -23.60 21.95 -9.11
N GLY A 38 -24.26 23.02 -8.68
CA GLY A 38 -25.62 23.36 -9.10
C GLY A 38 -26.73 22.52 -8.44
N ASP A 39 -27.91 22.56 -9.03
CA ASP A 39 -29.11 21.84 -8.56
C ASP A 39 -29.45 20.69 -9.51
N ILE A 40 -29.13 19.47 -9.07
CA ILE A 40 -29.38 18.22 -9.82
C ILE A 40 -30.88 17.99 -10.01
N ASN A 41 -31.72 18.33 -9.02
CA ASN A 41 -33.17 18.11 -9.09
C ASN A 41 -33.80 18.98 -10.17
N GLU A 42 -33.37 20.24 -10.27
CA GLU A 42 -33.80 21.12 -11.35
C GLU A 42 -33.31 20.65 -12.73
N GLY A 43 -32.09 20.09 -12.79
CA GLY A 43 -31.57 19.48 -14.02
C GLY A 43 -32.42 18.31 -14.51
N PHE A 44 -32.77 17.37 -13.62
CA PHE A 44 -33.63 16.23 -13.95
C PHE A 44 -35.01 16.65 -14.44
N LYS A 45 -35.67 17.62 -13.77
CA LYS A 45 -37.00 18.10 -14.19
C LYS A 45 -37.02 18.71 -15.60
N LYS A 46 -35.90 19.28 -16.04
CA LYS A 46 -35.78 19.97 -17.34
C LYS A 46 -35.28 19.06 -18.46
N SER A 47 -34.96 17.80 -18.17
CA SER A 47 -34.38 16.86 -19.14
C SER A 47 -35.47 16.14 -19.94
N ASP A 48 -35.28 16.02 -21.25
CA ASP A 48 -36.22 15.30 -22.14
C ASP A 48 -36.17 13.77 -21.96
N HIS A 49 -35.01 13.26 -21.53
CA HIS A 49 -34.75 11.84 -21.34
C HIS A 49 -33.94 11.58 -20.07
N ILE A 50 -34.17 10.43 -19.45
CA ILE A 50 -33.41 9.93 -18.30
C ILE A 50 -32.87 8.55 -18.66
N LEU A 51 -31.58 8.32 -18.43
CA LEU A 51 -30.92 7.03 -18.62
C LEU A 51 -30.31 6.60 -17.29
N GLU A 52 -30.61 5.36 -16.89
CA GLU A 52 -30.09 4.73 -15.69
C GLU A 52 -29.31 3.46 -16.06
N GLY A 53 -28.24 3.18 -15.33
CA GLY A 53 -27.45 1.99 -15.54
C GLY A 53 -26.30 1.88 -14.54
N THR A 54 -25.73 0.69 -14.47
CA THR A 54 -24.57 0.37 -13.63
C THR A 54 -23.50 -0.27 -14.51
N PHE A 55 -22.24 0.05 -14.25
CA PHE A 55 -21.11 -0.59 -14.92
C PHE A 55 -20.03 -0.93 -13.90
N TYR A 56 -19.26 -1.96 -14.21
CA TYR A 56 -18.15 -2.44 -13.40
C TYR A 56 -16.85 -2.36 -14.21
N ILE A 57 -15.77 -1.96 -13.55
CA ILE A 57 -14.42 -1.96 -14.11
C ILE A 57 -13.57 -2.91 -13.27
N GLY A 58 -12.91 -3.86 -13.94
CA GLY A 58 -12.06 -4.86 -13.29
C GLY A 58 -10.73 -4.28 -12.78
N ALA A 59 -10.02 -5.11 -12.01
CA ALA A 59 -8.69 -4.78 -11.52
C ALA A 59 -7.62 -4.81 -12.63
N GLN A 60 -6.47 -4.18 -12.35
CA GLN A 60 -5.31 -4.15 -13.24
C GLN A 60 -4.04 -4.44 -12.43
N GLU A 61 -3.21 -5.35 -12.93
CA GLU A 61 -1.86 -5.58 -12.39
C GLU A 61 -0.87 -4.61 -13.05
N HIS A 62 0.10 -4.12 -12.28
CA HIS A 62 1.09 -3.15 -12.76
C HIS A 62 2.03 -3.75 -13.81
N PHE A 63 2.39 -5.02 -13.62
CA PHE A 63 3.21 -5.79 -14.55
C PHE A 63 4.54 -5.13 -14.91
N TYR A 64 5.20 -4.51 -13.92
CA TYR A 64 6.55 -3.99 -14.09
C TYR A 64 7.54 -5.11 -14.45
N MET A 65 8.43 -4.84 -15.41
CA MET A 65 9.36 -5.84 -15.95
C MET A 65 10.44 -6.25 -14.94
N GLU A 66 10.83 -5.35 -14.05
CA GLU A 66 11.66 -5.67 -12.90
C GLU A 66 10.74 -5.92 -11.70
N PRO A 67 10.67 -7.14 -11.14
CA PRO A 67 9.94 -7.41 -9.91
C PRO A 67 10.46 -6.59 -8.71
N ASN A 68 9.80 -6.70 -7.56
CA ASN A 68 10.34 -6.13 -6.34
C ASN A 68 11.69 -6.79 -5.99
N ALA A 69 12.75 -5.98 -5.85
CA ALA A 69 14.08 -6.45 -5.54
C ALA A 69 14.73 -5.57 -4.46
N PHE A 70 15.43 -6.22 -3.53
CA PHE A 70 15.99 -5.59 -2.34
C PHE A 70 17.32 -6.22 -1.96
N LEU A 71 18.23 -5.40 -1.45
CA LEU A 71 19.43 -5.82 -0.74
C LEU A 71 19.53 -4.95 0.51
N VAL A 72 19.58 -5.58 1.68
CA VAL A 72 19.81 -4.89 2.94
C VAL A 72 21.17 -5.33 3.48
N GLN A 73 22.04 -4.35 3.67
CA GLN A 73 23.39 -4.56 4.17
C GLN A 73 23.53 -3.87 5.54
N PRO A 74 23.65 -4.64 6.63
CA PRO A 74 24.07 -4.08 7.91
C PRO A 74 25.55 -3.72 7.85
N VAL A 75 25.88 -2.55 8.38
CA VAL A 75 27.25 -2.03 8.53
C VAL A 75 27.43 -1.65 9.99
N SER A 76 28.24 -2.43 10.70
CA SER A 76 28.46 -2.23 12.13
C SER A 76 29.85 -1.67 12.42
N GLU A 77 29.92 -0.65 13.25
CA GLU A 77 31.15 -0.10 13.82
C GLU A 77 31.00 -0.03 15.35
N GLY A 78 31.62 -0.98 16.05
CA GLY A 78 31.45 -1.13 17.50
C GLY A 78 30.02 -1.51 17.86
N HIS A 79 29.34 -0.66 18.64
CA HIS A 79 27.94 -0.86 19.05
C HIS A 79 26.92 -0.19 18.11
N TYR A 80 27.39 0.50 17.08
CA TYR A 80 26.52 1.20 16.12
C TYR A 80 26.32 0.33 14.89
N THR A 81 25.07 0.08 14.52
CA THR A 81 24.69 -0.58 13.26
C THR A 81 23.93 0.41 12.40
N GLN A 82 24.37 0.57 11.16
CA GLN A 82 23.61 1.25 10.11
C GLN A 82 23.10 0.23 9.09
N LEU A 83 21.88 0.44 8.59
CA LEU A 83 21.30 -0.37 7.53
C LEU A 83 21.34 0.37 6.20
N HIS A 84 22.08 -0.17 5.25
CA HIS A 84 22.06 0.27 3.86
C HIS A 84 21.03 -0.56 3.09
N VAL A 85 19.95 0.08 2.68
CA VAL A 85 18.81 -0.57 2.02
C VAL A 85 18.80 -0.17 0.55
N TYR A 86 19.18 -1.08 -0.33
CA TYR A 86 19.05 -0.92 -1.78
C TYR A 86 17.72 -1.52 -2.21
N SER A 87 16.86 -0.71 -2.81
CA SER A 87 15.48 -1.11 -3.12
C SER A 87 15.06 -0.58 -4.48
N THR A 88 14.12 -1.26 -5.13
CA THR A 88 13.47 -0.77 -6.35
C THR A 88 12.25 0.12 -6.00
N THR A 89 12.36 1.01 -5.00
CA THR A 89 11.20 1.78 -4.49
C THR A 89 11.00 3.13 -5.15
N GLN A 90 9.73 3.57 -5.25
CA GLN A 90 9.36 4.93 -5.62
C GLN A 90 9.29 5.87 -4.40
N ALA A 91 9.28 5.31 -3.18
CA ALA A 91 9.03 6.04 -1.93
C ALA A 91 10.12 5.75 -0.89
N MET A 92 11.31 6.32 -1.10
CA MET A 92 12.49 6.08 -0.24
C MET A 92 12.29 6.54 1.19
N THR A 93 11.71 7.72 1.40
CA THR A 93 11.50 8.29 2.73
C THR A 93 10.55 7.43 3.56
N GLN A 94 9.42 7.02 2.97
CA GLN A 94 8.45 6.17 3.65
C GLN A 94 9.03 4.79 3.96
N LEU A 95 9.82 4.21 3.06
CA LEU A 95 10.52 2.95 3.31
C LEU A 95 11.52 3.07 4.47
N GLN A 96 12.32 4.14 4.48
CA GLN A 96 13.27 4.42 5.56
C GLN A 96 12.55 4.54 6.91
N THR A 97 11.49 5.36 6.98
CA THR A 97 10.70 5.55 8.19
C THR A 97 10.09 4.23 8.66
N ALA A 98 9.49 3.45 7.77
CA ALA A 98 8.85 2.20 8.14
C ALA A 98 9.85 1.14 8.66
N ILE A 99 11.04 1.05 8.05
CA ILE A 99 12.10 0.16 8.56
C ILE A 99 12.57 0.62 9.94
N ALA A 100 12.82 1.92 10.11
CA ALA A 100 13.26 2.47 11.38
C ALA A 100 12.23 2.22 12.50
N GLU A 101 10.94 2.46 12.23
CA GLU A 101 9.86 2.21 13.18
C GLU A 101 9.74 0.74 13.58
N VAL A 102 9.78 -0.19 12.62
CA VAL A 102 9.65 -1.62 12.91
C VAL A 102 10.83 -2.16 13.71
N LEU A 103 12.05 -1.65 13.46
CA LEU A 103 13.26 -2.09 14.15
C LEU A 103 13.55 -1.30 15.45
N GLY A 104 12.77 -0.26 15.75
CA GLY A 104 13.04 0.63 16.88
C GLY A 104 14.32 1.44 16.72
N LEU A 105 14.75 1.72 15.48
CA LEU A 105 15.91 2.52 15.15
C LEU A 105 15.53 3.98 14.90
N ASN A 106 16.51 4.87 14.98
CA ASN A 106 16.37 6.23 14.49
C ASN A 106 16.48 6.27 12.96
N ALA A 107 15.81 7.25 12.32
CA ALA A 107 15.81 7.36 10.87
C ALA A 107 17.23 7.54 10.26
N ASN A 108 18.16 8.17 11.00
CA ASN A 108 19.55 8.33 10.55
C ASN A 108 20.38 7.03 10.59
N GLU A 109 19.86 5.96 11.19
CA GLU A 109 20.49 4.63 11.23
C GLU A 109 20.08 3.77 10.02
N VAL A 110 19.16 4.26 9.17
CA VAL A 110 18.70 3.59 7.95
C VAL A 110 18.95 4.49 6.77
N THR A 111 19.69 4.03 5.76
CA THR A 111 19.89 4.77 4.50
C THR A 111 19.33 3.98 3.34
N CYS A 112 18.33 4.55 2.64
CA CYS A 112 17.73 3.95 1.45
C CYS A 112 18.40 4.45 0.17
N HIS A 113 18.77 3.53 -0.72
CA HIS A 113 19.43 3.77 -2.00
C HIS A 113 18.55 3.25 -3.15
N VAL A 114 18.34 4.07 -4.16
CA VAL A 114 17.65 3.69 -5.40
C VAL A 114 18.43 4.25 -6.58
N THR A 115 18.96 3.37 -7.44
CA THR A 115 19.68 3.80 -8.66
C THR A 115 18.74 4.01 -9.83
N ARG A 116 17.87 3.02 -10.09
CA ARG A 116 16.83 3.02 -11.12
C ARG A 116 15.72 2.07 -10.69
N VAL A 117 14.55 2.19 -11.33
CA VAL A 117 13.42 1.27 -11.14
C VAL A 117 12.96 0.78 -12.51
N GLY A 118 12.96 -0.53 -12.74
CA GLY A 118 12.57 -1.18 -13.99
C GLY A 118 11.05 -1.31 -14.18
N GLY A 119 10.33 -0.19 -13.99
CA GLY A 119 8.88 -0.11 -13.95
C GLY A 119 8.33 -0.11 -12.52
N GLY A 120 7.35 0.74 -12.25
CA GLY A 120 6.73 0.87 -10.93
C GLY A 120 5.23 1.10 -11.01
N PHE A 121 4.80 2.11 -11.78
CA PHE A 121 3.40 2.42 -12.08
C PHE A 121 2.50 2.59 -10.84
N GLY A 122 3.08 2.95 -9.68
CA GLY A 122 2.39 3.05 -8.38
C GLY A 122 2.57 1.80 -7.52
N GLY A 123 2.80 0.63 -8.12
CA GLY A 123 2.94 -0.65 -7.40
C GLY A 123 4.19 -0.73 -6.50
N LYS A 124 5.19 0.13 -6.75
CA LYS A 124 6.41 0.25 -5.93
C LYS A 124 6.44 1.51 -5.06
N GLU A 125 5.30 2.17 -4.88
CA GLU A 125 5.16 3.32 -3.97
C GLU A 125 4.95 2.90 -2.51
N SER A 126 4.23 1.82 -2.25
CA SER A 126 3.89 1.39 -0.88
C SER A 126 4.00 -0.11 -0.66
N ARG A 127 3.55 -0.92 -1.62
CA ARG A 127 3.42 -2.37 -1.45
C ARG A 127 4.75 -3.11 -1.32
N ASN A 128 5.81 -2.55 -1.89
CA ASN A 128 7.16 -3.09 -1.81
C ASN A 128 7.80 -2.95 -0.41
N MET A 129 7.24 -2.12 0.48
CA MET A 129 7.82 -1.86 1.80
C MET A 129 7.75 -3.10 2.68
N ILE A 130 6.61 -3.80 2.68
CA ILE A 130 6.38 -4.99 3.52
C ILE A 130 7.47 -6.05 3.32
N PRO A 131 7.76 -6.54 2.09
CA PRO A 131 8.83 -7.52 1.90
C PRO A 131 10.21 -6.93 2.19
N CYS A 132 10.46 -5.65 1.90
CA CYS A 132 11.74 -5.02 2.21
C CYS A 132 12.00 -4.93 3.72
N ILE A 133 10.97 -4.62 4.52
CA ILE A 133 11.02 -4.59 5.98
C ILE A 133 11.33 -5.97 6.54
N ALA A 134 10.70 -7.03 6.01
CA ALA A 134 10.99 -8.40 6.43
C ALA A 134 12.45 -8.79 6.17
N ILE A 135 13.02 -8.37 5.03
CA ILE A 135 14.44 -8.58 4.72
C ILE A 135 15.33 -7.74 5.65
N ALA A 136 14.94 -6.50 5.95
CA ALA A 136 15.69 -5.64 6.87
C ALA A 136 15.72 -6.23 8.29
N LEU A 137 14.60 -6.76 8.77
CA LEU A 137 14.53 -7.49 10.04
C LEU A 137 15.46 -8.70 10.03
N ALA A 138 15.39 -9.55 9.00
CA ALA A 138 16.27 -10.70 8.90
C ALA A 138 17.76 -10.29 8.89
N ALA A 139 18.12 -9.23 8.15
CA ALA A 139 19.49 -8.73 8.08
C ALA A 139 19.96 -8.15 9.43
N TYR A 140 19.07 -7.48 10.16
CA TYR A 140 19.37 -6.90 11.46
C TYR A 140 19.53 -7.95 12.57
N GLU A 141 18.73 -9.02 12.54
CA GLU A 141 18.77 -10.09 13.54
C GLU A 141 19.93 -11.09 13.32
N LEU A 142 20.43 -11.21 12.08
CA LEU A 142 21.45 -12.20 11.71
C LEU A 142 22.87 -11.62 11.58
N GLN A 143 23.06 -10.36 11.98
CA GLN A 143 24.37 -9.67 11.93
C GLN A 143 25.35 -10.15 13.01
#